data_AF-A0A347AIV7-F1
#
_entry.id   AF-A0A347AIV7-F1
#
_cell.length_a   1.000
_cell.length_b   1.000
_cell.length_c   1.000
_cell.angle_alpha   90.00
_cell.angle_beta   90.00
_cell.angle_gamma   90.00
#
_symmetry.space_group_name_H-M   'P 1'
#
loop_
_entity.id
_entity.type
_entity.pdbx_description
1 polymer ?
#
loop_
_entity_poly.entity_id
_entity_poly.type
_entity_poly.pdbx_seq_one_letter_code
_entity_poly.pdbx_strand_id
1 'polypeptide(L)'
;MNMGVISNFIKLPSRDKLVALESLFWVIRIRITLWIFPFPSVQRKVQKKASKHHPTTEHLVSMVRLRIMITVASRYVPRATCLVQALAGYILFSKYGYQPSIKIGVSTLNGEFEAHAWLEHGKRVVLGESEKDFKTILDIDQT
;
A
#
# COMPACT_ATOMS: atom_id res chain seq x y z
N MET A 1 17.66 -14.58 10.16
CA MET A 1 16.57 -15.28 9.43
C MET A 1 15.71 -15.99 10.47
N ASN A 2 14.52 -15.45 10.77
CA ASN A 2 13.69 -15.95 11.87
C ASN A 2 12.70 -17.00 11.35
N MET A 3 12.90 -18.25 11.74
CA MET A 3 12.24 -19.46 11.22
C MET A 3 10.79 -19.66 11.74
N GLY A 4 10.17 -18.63 12.32
CA GLY A 4 8.82 -18.68 12.90
C GLY A 4 7.69 -18.16 12.00
N VAL A 5 8.01 -17.51 10.87
CA VAL A 5 7.00 -16.89 9.99
C VAL A 5 6.33 -17.91 9.06
N ILE A 6 7.01 -19.01 8.74
CA ILE A 6 6.56 -19.98 7.73
C ILE A 6 5.48 -20.93 8.29
N SER A 7 5.58 -21.37 9.55
CA SER A 7 4.61 -22.34 10.10
C SER A 7 3.21 -21.75 10.34
N ASN A 8 3.10 -20.42 10.49
CA ASN A 8 1.80 -19.75 10.60
C ASN A 8 1.12 -19.50 9.25
N PHE A 9 1.86 -19.55 8.13
CA PHE A 9 1.25 -19.43 6.80
C PHE A 9 0.37 -20.64 6.46
N ILE A 10 0.68 -21.81 7.02
CA ILE A 10 -0.04 -23.06 6.75
C ILE A 10 -1.42 -23.08 7.44
N LYS A 11 -1.57 -22.42 8.61
CA LYS A 11 -2.81 -22.35 9.40
C LYS A 11 -3.78 -21.23 9.02
N LEU A 12 -3.46 -20.41 8.03
CA LEU A 12 -4.35 -19.34 7.56
C LEU A 12 -5.53 -19.93 6.77
N PRO A 13 -6.78 -19.46 6.99
CA PRO A 13 -7.93 -19.78 6.15
C PRO A 13 -7.57 -19.55 4.67
N SER A 14 -8.10 -20.36 3.75
CA SER A 14 -7.74 -20.29 2.31
C SER A 14 -7.87 -18.88 1.71
N ARG A 15 -8.75 -18.05 2.27
CA ARG A 15 -8.93 -16.65 1.90
C ARG A 15 -7.76 -15.74 2.30
N ASP A 16 -7.21 -15.90 3.50
CA ASP A 16 -6.08 -15.07 3.95
C ASP A 16 -4.80 -15.40 3.17
N LYS A 17 -4.61 -16.67 2.78
CA LYS A 17 -3.53 -17.07 1.86
C LYS A 17 -3.66 -16.39 0.51
N LEU A 18 -4.88 -16.30 -0.03
CA LEU A 18 -5.13 -15.61 -1.30
C LEU A 18 -4.82 -14.12 -1.18
N VAL A 19 -5.29 -13.45 -0.12
CA VAL A 19 -5.00 -12.02 0.12
C VAL A 19 -3.49 -11.77 0.23
N ALA A 20 -2.76 -12.67 0.89
CA ALA A 20 -1.31 -12.57 1.03
C ALA A 20 -0.58 -12.73 -0.32
N LEU A 21 -0.99 -13.72 -1.14
CA LEU A 21 -0.46 -13.91 -2.49
C LEU A 21 -0.78 -12.73 -3.41
N GLU A 22 -2.00 -12.20 -3.34
CA GLU A 22 -2.39 -11.00 -4.08
C GLU A 22 -1.59 -9.78 -3.63
N SER A 23 -1.33 -9.65 -2.32
CA SER A 23 -0.48 -8.59 -1.78
C SER A 23 0.93 -8.68 -2.34
N LEU A 24 1.53 -9.87 -2.32
CA LEU A 24 2.85 -10.11 -2.91
C LEU A 24 2.88 -9.80 -4.40
N PHE A 25 1.89 -10.30 -5.15
CA PHE A 25 1.75 -10.03 -6.58
C PHE A 25 1.72 -8.53 -6.87
N TRP A 26 0.90 -7.76 -6.17
CA TRP A 26 0.79 -6.32 -6.39
C TRP A 26 2.04 -5.55 -6.02
N VAL A 27 2.67 -5.88 -4.89
CA VAL A 27 3.94 -5.25 -4.50
C VAL A 27 5.02 -5.51 -5.54
N ILE A 28 5.17 -6.75 -6.03
CA ILE A 28 6.10 -7.09 -7.12
C ILE A 28 5.78 -6.31 -8.39
N ARG A 29 4.51 -6.30 -8.81
CA ARG A 29 4.09 -5.61 -10.04
C ARG A 29 4.37 -4.12 -9.95
N ILE A 30 4.01 -3.44 -8.87
CA ILE A 30 4.29 -2.02 -8.68
C ILE A 30 5.79 -1.76 -8.69
N ARG A 31 6.57 -2.58 -7.97
CA ARG A 31 8.03 -2.44 -7.92
C ARG A 31 8.68 -2.54 -9.30
N ILE A 32 8.24 -3.50 -10.12
CA ILE A 32 8.70 -3.68 -11.50
C ILE A 32 8.23 -2.50 -12.37
N THR A 33 6.99 -2.08 -12.23
CA THR A 33 6.43 -1.01 -13.07
C THR A 33 7.11 0.33 -12.79
N LEU A 34 7.40 0.66 -11.53
CA LEU A 34 8.18 1.87 -11.18
C LEU A 34 9.65 1.80 -11.62
N TRP A 35 10.18 0.61 -11.87
CA TRP A 35 11.52 0.46 -12.42
C TRP A 35 11.56 0.71 -13.92
N ILE A 36 10.48 0.38 -14.64
CA ILE A 36 10.41 0.43 -16.10
C ILE A 36 9.76 1.74 -16.60
N PHE A 37 8.84 2.32 -15.83
CA PHE A 37 8.02 3.45 -16.26
C PHE A 37 8.18 4.65 -15.32
N PRO A 38 8.01 5.89 -15.84
CA PRO A 38 8.03 7.09 -15.02
C PRO A 38 6.84 7.12 -14.05
N PHE A 39 7.08 7.68 -12.87
CA PHE A 39 6.11 7.72 -11.77
C PHE A 39 4.72 8.24 -12.17
N PRO A 40 4.57 9.36 -12.91
CA PRO A 40 3.24 9.89 -13.27
C PRO A 40 2.40 8.90 -14.08
N SER A 41 3.03 8.10 -14.95
CA SER A 41 2.34 7.08 -15.73
C SER A 41 1.87 5.91 -14.86
N VAL A 42 2.67 5.52 -13.86
CA VAL A 42 2.29 4.48 -12.90
C VAL A 42 1.14 4.96 -12.03
N GLN A 43 1.23 6.19 -11.50
CA GLN A 43 0.19 6.81 -10.68
C GLN A 43 -1.16 6.85 -11.41
N ARG A 44 -1.21 7.36 -12.65
CA ARG A 44 -2.46 7.41 -13.44
C ARG A 44 -3.07 6.02 -13.68
N LYS A 45 -2.24 5.01 -13.92
CA LYS A 45 -2.71 3.62 -14.10
C LYS A 45 -3.25 3.03 -12.79
N VAL A 46 -2.60 3.33 -11.67
CA VAL A 46 -3.01 2.90 -10.34
C VAL A 46 -4.34 3.54 -9.95
N GLN A 47 -4.47 4.87 -10.10
CA GLN A 47 -5.72 5.63 -9.94
C GLN A 47 -6.85 5.02 -10.77
N LYS A 48 -6.66 4.95 -12.10
CA LYS A 48 -7.67 4.38 -13.00
C LYS A 48 -8.07 2.96 -12.65
N LYS A 49 -7.16 2.15 -12.09
CA LYS A 49 -7.48 0.79 -11.67
C LYS A 49 -8.30 0.78 -10.38
N ALA A 50 -7.92 1.57 -9.40
CA ALA A 50 -8.61 1.67 -8.12
C ALA A 50 -10.04 2.24 -8.28
N SER A 51 -10.22 3.27 -9.12
CA SER A 51 -11.53 3.90 -9.37
C SER A 51 -12.56 2.98 -10.03
N LYS A 52 -12.14 1.81 -10.57
CA LYS A 52 -13.07 0.80 -11.08
C LYS A 52 -13.77 0.03 -9.96
N HIS A 53 -13.19 0.02 -8.77
CA HIS A 53 -13.77 -0.65 -7.62
C HIS A 53 -14.74 0.30 -6.92
N HIS A 54 -15.93 -0.21 -6.65
CA HIS A 54 -16.97 0.55 -5.96
C HIS A 54 -16.82 0.34 -4.45
N PRO A 55 -16.96 1.40 -3.64
CA PRO A 55 -16.94 1.25 -2.19
C PRO A 55 -18.12 0.39 -1.73
N THR A 56 -17.89 -0.44 -0.72
CA THR A 56 -18.91 -1.31 -0.13
C THR A 56 -18.99 -1.10 1.37
N THR A 57 -20.18 -1.25 1.97
CA THR A 57 -20.36 -1.16 3.42
C THR A 57 -19.93 -2.44 4.14
N GLU A 58 -20.01 -3.58 3.44
CA GLU A 58 -19.53 -4.86 3.93
C GLU A 58 -18.15 -5.16 3.34
N HIS A 59 -17.17 -5.37 4.22
CA HIS A 59 -15.80 -5.66 3.84
C HIS A 59 -15.45 -7.11 4.19
N LEU A 60 -15.13 -7.90 3.17
CA LEU A 60 -14.69 -9.30 3.34
C LEU A 60 -13.35 -9.41 4.09
N VAL A 61 -12.53 -8.36 4.06
CA VAL A 61 -11.22 -8.31 4.72
C VAL A 61 -11.06 -6.94 5.40
N SER A 62 -10.67 -6.94 6.67
CA SER A 62 -10.43 -5.69 7.43
C SER A 62 -9.20 -4.93 6.93
N MET A 63 -9.20 -3.60 7.09
CA MET A 63 -8.05 -2.74 6.80
C MET A 63 -6.78 -3.19 7.53
N VAL A 64 -6.90 -3.63 8.79
CA VAL A 64 -5.77 -4.11 9.59
C VAL A 64 -5.14 -5.36 8.97
N ARG A 65 -5.97 -6.29 8.48
CA ARG A 65 -5.47 -7.49 7.78
C ARG A 65 -4.77 -7.12 6.48
N LEU A 66 -5.36 -6.24 5.66
CA LEU A 66 -4.73 -5.78 4.42
C LEU A 66 -3.36 -5.14 4.70
N ARG A 67 -3.29 -4.25 5.70
CA ARG A 67 -2.04 -3.65 6.15
C ARG A 67 -0.99 -4.71 6.48
N ILE A 68 -1.33 -5.68 7.32
CA ILE A 68 -0.41 -6.76 7.70
C ILE A 68 0.06 -7.54 6.47
N MET A 69 -0.85 -7.94 5.57
CA MET A 69 -0.49 -8.73 4.39
C MET A 69 0.42 -7.97 3.43
N ILE A 70 0.17 -6.67 3.22
CA ILE A 70 1.01 -5.82 2.38
C ILE A 70 2.37 -5.59 3.02
N THR A 71 2.43 -5.28 4.33
CA THR A 71 3.68 -5.08 5.06
C THR A 71 4.53 -6.35 5.07
N VAL A 72 3.91 -7.52 5.28
CA VAL A 72 4.61 -8.82 5.24
C VAL A 72 5.11 -9.12 3.83
N ALA A 73 4.26 -8.98 2.81
CA ALA A 73 4.64 -9.19 1.41
C ALA A 73 5.83 -8.31 1.00
N SER A 74 5.86 -7.06 1.47
CA SER A 74 6.92 -6.09 1.16
C SER A 74 8.28 -6.49 1.70
N ARG A 75 8.35 -7.32 2.75
CA ARG A 75 9.62 -7.86 3.26
C ARG A 75 10.29 -8.85 2.31
N TYR A 76 9.51 -9.45 1.39
CA TYR A 76 10.01 -10.40 0.40
C TYR A 76 10.37 -9.74 -0.93
N VAL A 77 10.09 -8.44 -1.10
CA VAL A 77 10.32 -7.72 -2.35
C VAL A 77 11.44 -6.69 -2.16
N PRO A 78 12.57 -6.82 -2.88
CA PRO A 78 13.70 -5.90 -2.74
C PRO A 78 13.29 -4.45 -3.03
N ARG A 79 13.65 -3.55 -2.09
CA ARG A 79 13.35 -2.11 -2.18
C ARG A 79 11.84 -1.83 -2.35
N ALA A 80 10.98 -2.57 -1.66
CA ALA A 80 9.56 -2.23 -1.51
C ALA A 80 9.38 -1.02 -0.58
N THR A 81 9.75 0.16 -1.09
CA THR A 81 9.68 1.45 -0.39
C THR A 81 8.26 1.80 0.02
N CYS A 82 8.11 2.81 0.89
CA CYS A 82 6.81 3.36 1.28
C CYS A 82 5.91 3.67 0.07
N LEU A 83 6.46 4.21 -1.01
CA LEU A 83 5.72 4.47 -2.25
C LEU A 83 5.20 3.19 -2.93
N VAL A 84 6.02 2.13 -3.00
CA VAL A 84 5.59 0.83 -3.55
C VAL A 84 4.44 0.27 -2.71
N GLN A 85 4.56 0.34 -1.38
CA GLN A 85 3.53 -0.13 -0.46
C GLN A 85 2.25 0.68 -0.58
N ALA A 86 2.33 2.00 -0.64
CA ALA A 86 1.16 2.89 -0.77
C ALA A 86 0.39 2.64 -2.08
N LEU A 87 1.09 2.51 -3.22
CA LEU A 87 0.44 2.23 -4.50
C LEU A 87 -0.19 0.82 -4.55
N ALA A 88 0.49 -0.19 -4.02
CA ALA A 88 -0.07 -1.54 -3.91
C ALA A 88 -1.28 -1.57 -2.96
N GLY A 89 -1.17 -0.86 -1.83
CA GLY A 89 -2.23 -0.70 -0.85
C GLY A 89 -3.45 -0.01 -1.43
N TYR A 90 -3.27 1.08 -2.18
CA TYR A 90 -4.38 1.78 -2.83
C TYR A 90 -5.20 0.83 -3.73
N ILE A 91 -4.54 0.02 -4.56
CA ILE A 91 -5.25 -0.99 -5.39
C ILE A 91 -5.99 -2.01 -4.53
N LEU A 92 -5.33 -2.58 -3.52
CA LEU A 92 -5.89 -3.65 -2.70
C LEU A 92 -7.03 -3.15 -1.82
N PHE A 93 -6.86 -2.04 -1.12
CA PHE A 93 -7.90 -1.43 -0.30
C PHE A 93 -9.13 -1.10 -1.15
N SER A 94 -8.95 -0.49 -2.33
CA SER A 94 -10.06 -0.26 -3.27
C SER A 94 -10.72 -1.56 -3.72
N LYS A 95 -9.94 -2.60 -4.06
CA LYS A 95 -10.48 -3.91 -4.44
C LYS A 95 -11.34 -4.55 -3.34
N TYR A 96 -11.00 -4.34 -2.07
CA TYR A 96 -11.75 -4.85 -0.92
C TYR A 96 -12.84 -3.88 -0.41
N GLY A 97 -13.20 -2.88 -1.23
CA GLY A 97 -14.36 -2.02 -1.01
C GLY A 97 -14.09 -0.77 -0.18
N TYR A 98 -12.83 -0.48 0.16
CA TYR A 98 -12.47 0.76 0.85
C TYR A 98 -12.25 1.91 -0.15
N GLN A 99 -12.32 3.14 0.32
CA GLN A 99 -11.99 4.32 -0.48
C GLN A 99 -10.74 5.01 0.09
N PRO A 100 -9.55 4.40 -0.10
CA PRO A 100 -8.32 4.96 0.41
C PRO A 100 -7.87 6.17 -0.41
N SER A 101 -6.98 6.98 0.16
CA SER A 101 -6.27 8.08 -0.50
C SER A 101 -4.76 7.92 -0.31
N ILE A 102 -3.98 8.09 -1.39
CA ILE A 102 -2.51 8.12 -1.28
C ILE A 102 -2.09 9.54 -0.92
N LYS A 103 -1.29 9.67 0.13
CA LYS A 103 -0.62 10.91 0.51
C LYS A 103 0.88 10.77 0.28
N ILE A 104 1.47 11.80 -0.33
CA ILE A 104 2.92 11.93 -0.44
C ILE A 104 3.33 13.23 0.25
N GLY A 105 4.16 13.09 1.27
CA GLY A 105 4.71 14.19 2.04
C GLY A 105 6.22 14.16 2.01
N VAL A 106 6.80 15.26 2.45
CA VAL A 106 8.23 15.33 2.72
C VAL A 106 8.40 15.85 4.14
N SER A 107 9.43 15.37 4.83
CA SER A 107 9.88 15.96 6.08
C SER A 107 11.32 16.38 5.93
N THR A 108 11.64 17.48 6.60
CA THR A 108 12.99 17.96 6.80
C THR A 108 13.28 17.89 8.29
N LEU A 109 13.56 16.68 8.78
CA LEU A 109 14.02 16.49 10.14
C LEU A 109 15.55 16.51 10.13
N ASN A 110 16.14 17.36 10.96
CA ASN A 110 17.61 17.51 11.09
C ASN A 110 18.34 17.89 9.78
N GLY A 111 17.65 18.53 8.83
CA GLY A 111 18.27 18.97 7.57
C GLY A 111 18.32 17.91 6.47
N GLU A 112 17.86 16.69 6.72
CA GLU A 112 17.72 15.65 5.70
C GLU A 112 16.32 15.67 5.09
N PHE A 113 16.25 15.70 3.76
CA PHE A 113 15.00 15.64 3.01
C PHE A 113 14.54 14.19 2.85
N GLU A 114 13.48 13.81 3.56
CA GLU A 114 12.88 12.48 3.46
C GLU A 114 11.49 12.58 2.80
N ALA A 115 11.35 11.97 1.62
CA ALA A 115 10.06 11.79 0.98
C ALA A 115 9.38 10.53 1.51
N HIS A 116 8.11 10.66 1.90
CA HIS A 116 7.33 9.58 2.46
C HIS A 116 5.97 9.46 1.80
N ALA A 117 5.47 8.22 1.71
CA ALA A 117 4.17 7.93 1.13
C ALA A 117 3.38 7.00 2.05
N TRP A 118 2.13 7.37 2.32
CA TRP A 118 1.23 6.60 3.15
C TRP A 118 -0.18 6.56 2.55
N LEU A 119 -0.99 5.65 3.08
CA LEU A 119 -2.38 5.48 2.68
C LEU A 119 -3.29 5.93 3.82
N GLU A 120 -4.28 6.74 3.50
CA GLU A 120 -5.33 7.16 4.43
C GLU A 120 -6.69 6.60 4.03
N HIS A 121 -7.57 6.42 5.01
CA HIS A 121 -8.99 6.21 4.77
C HIS A 121 -9.75 7.22 5.64
N GLY A 122 -10.43 8.17 5.00
CA GLY A 122 -10.93 9.36 5.68
C GLY A 122 -9.77 10.20 6.23
N LYS A 123 -9.61 10.24 7.56
CA LYS A 123 -8.50 10.96 8.25
C LYS A 123 -7.56 10.04 9.02
N ARG A 124 -7.65 8.72 8.80
CA ARG A 124 -6.86 7.72 9.51
C ARG A 124 -5.83 7.12 8.58
N VAL A 125 -4.59 7.04 9.05
CA VAL A 125 -3.52 6.34 8.35
C VAL A 125 -3.73 4.85 8.49
N VAL A 126 -3.82 4.15 7.36
CA VAL A 126 -4.14 2.72 7.30
C VAL A 126 -2.98 1.87 6.78
N LEU A 127 -2.00 2.47 6.10
CA LEU A 127 -0.78 1.80 5.64
C LEU A 127 0.37 2.80 5.53
N GLY A 128 1.56 2.40 5.99
CA GLY A 128 2.69 3.30 6.18
C GLY A 128 2.65 3.99 7.54
N GLU A 129 3.66 4.80 7.81
CA GLU A 129 3.75 5.64 9.02
C GLU A 129 3.39 7.10 8.65
N SER A 130 2.83 7.86 9.58
CA SER A 130 2.56 9.30 9.41
C SER A 130 3.07 10.12 10.61
N GLU A 131 3.96 9.53 11.42
CA GLU A 131 4.25 10.01 12.77
C GLU A 131 5.28 11.15 12.87
N LYS A 132 5.57 11.88 11.79
CA LYS A 132 6.42 13.07 11.88
C LYS A 132 5.81 14.20 11.07
N ASP A 133 6.17 15.44 11.38
CA ASP A 133 5.70 16.66 10.72
C ASP A 133 5.98 16.65 9.21
N PHE A 134 5.18 15.89 8.46
CA PHE A 134 5.26 15.77 7.02
C PHE A 134 4.34 16.81 6.40
N LYS A 135 4.91 17.72 5.61
CA LYS A 135 4.10 18.64 4.81
C LYS A 135 3.68 17.91 3.54
N THR A 136 2.38 17.68 3.35
CA THR A 136 1.84 17.06 2.14
C THR A 136 2.17 17.94 0.93
N ILE A 137 2.83 17.38 -0.07
CA ILE A 137 3.13 18.07 -1.34
C ILE A 137 2.12 17.67 -2.42
N LEU A 138 1.59 16.44 -2.35
CA LEU A 138 0.68 15.93 -3.37
C LEU A 138 -0.45 15.11 -2.73
N ASP A 139 -1.68 15.51 -3.02
CA ASP A 139 -2.89 14.72 -2.80
C ASP A 139 -3.30 14.08 -4.12
N ILE A 140 -3.14 12.76 -4.20
CA ILE A 140 -3.33 12.01 -5.46
C ILE A 140 -4.82 11.85 -5.80
N ASP A 141 -5.75 12.14 -4.89
CA ASP A 141 -7.20 12.00 -5.13
C ASP A 141 -7.90 13.28 -5.64
N GLN A 142 -7.19 14.39 -5.84
CA GLN A 142 -7.78 15.68 -6.29
C GLN A 142 -7.39 16.12 -7.71
N THR A 143 -6.75 15.27 -8.52
CA THR A 143 -6.40 15.57 -9.92
C THR A 143 -7.10 14.66 -10.91
#